data_AF-A0A7C6ITU8-F1
#
_entry.id   AF-A0A7C6ITU8-F1
#
_cell.length_a   1.000
_cell.length_b   1.000
_cell.length_c   1.000
_cell.angle_alpha   90.00
_cell.angle_beta   90.00
_cell.angle_gamma   90.00
#
_symmetry.space_group_name_H-M   'P 1'
#
loop_
_entity.id
_entity.type
_entity.pdbx_description
1 polymer ?
#
loop_
_entity_poly.entity_id
_entity_poly.type
_entity_poly.pdbx_seq_one_letter_code
_entity_poly.pdbx_strand_id
1 'polypeptide(L)'
;MDIFTLSLWIITGIAFIISIIKDKQKTLNSMKMARGMMKNMVGQIIGILFLIGLILTFLPPETIREIAAKSNTLISTIVSAFVGSITLIPAFVAFPLVGSLVDAGISIVVAVSFLTTLTMVGFVTFPLEREEFG
;
A
#
# COMPACT_ATOMS: atom_id res chain seq x y z
N MET A 1 -8.28 -12.29 -17.91
CA MET A 1 -8.21 -10.82 -18.03
C MET A 1 -9.54 -10.33 -18.53
N ASP A 2 -10.16 -9.44 -17.78
CA ASP A 2 -11.33 -8.68 -18.22
C ASP A 2 -10.99 -7.82 -19.44
N ILE A 3 -12.02 -7.47 -20.21
CA ILE A 3 -11.89 -6.64 -21.43
C ILE A 3 -11.18 -5.31 -21.12
N PHE A 4 -11.43 -4.74 -19.95
CA PHE A 4 -10.86 -3.46 -19.54
C PHE A 4 -9.35 -3.57 -19.27
N THR A 5 -8.89 -4.59 -18.53
CA THR A 5 -7.46 -4.84 -18.39
C THR A 5 -6.80 -5.10 -19.74
N LEU A 6 -7.43 -5.91 -20.61
CA LEU A 6 -6.86 -6.20 -21.93
C LEU A 6 -6.68 -4.93 -22.78
N SER A 7 -7.64 -4.01 -22.76
CA SER A 7 -7.55 -2.76 -23.53
C SER A 7 -6.43 -1.86 -23.03
N LEU A 8 -6.23 -1.75 -21.71
CA LEU A 8 -5.12 -0.99 -21.12
C LEU A 8 -3.77 -1.53 -21.57
N TRP A 9 -3.58 -2.85 -21.54
CA TRP A 9 -2.34 -3.49 -21.98
C TRP A 9 -2.04 -3.23 -23.46
N ILE A 10 -3.05 -3.27 -24.32
CA ILE A 10 -2.90 -2.96 -25.76
C ILE A 10 -2.49 -1.49 -25.95
N ILE A 11 -3.17 -0.55 -25.28
CA ILE A 11 -2.87 0.88 -25.37
C ILE A 11 -1.44 1.16 -24.90
N THR A 12 -1.04 0.60 -23.75
CA THR A 12 0.33 0.75 -23.23
C THR A 12 1.36 0.17 -24.18
N GLY A 13 1.11 -1.02 -24.76
CA GLY A 13 2.01 -1.64 -25.73
C GLY A 13 2.21 -0.77 -26.97
N ILE A 14 1.13 -0.24 -27.55
CA ILE A 14 1.20 0.66 -28.71
C ILE A 14 1.95 1.94 -28.36
N ALA A 15 1.63 2.58 -27.23
CA ALA A 15 2.31 3.79 -26.78
C ALA A 15 3.81 3.55 -26.54
N PHE A 16 4.18 2.38 -26.02
CA PHE A 16 5.58 1.99 -25.80
C PHE A 16 6.33 1.78 -27.12
N ILE A 17 5.70 1.12 -28.11
CA ILE A 17 6.28 0.96 -29.45
C ILE A 17 6.48 2.32 -30.11
N ILE A 18 5.48 3.21 -30.05
CA ILE A 18 5.58 4.59 -30.57
C ILE A 18 6.72 5.34 -29.87
N SER A 19 6.86 5.19 -28.54
CA SER A 19 7.94 5.81 -27.76
C SER A 19 9.32 5.35 -28.25
N ILE A 20 9.52 4.04 -28.44
CA ILE A 20 10.78 3.47 -28.94
C ILE A 20 11.12 3.98 -30.35
N ILE A 21 10.12 4.05 -31.24
CA ILE A 21 10.33 4.53 -32.62
C ILE A 21 10.68 6.02 -32.62
N LYS A 22 10.04 6.80 -31.75
CA LYS A 22 10.23 8.26 -31.69
C LYS A 22 11.58 8.67 -31.09
N ASP A 23 11.98 8.03 -29.99
CA ASP A 23 13.27 8.31 -29.34
C ASP A 23 13.72 7.13 -28.49
N LYS A 24 14.41 6.19 -29.14
CA LYS A 24 14.96 4.99 -28.50
C LYS A 24 15.90 5.32 -27.33
N GLN A 25 16.69 6.40 -27.43
CA GLN A 25 17.66 6.78 -26.41
C GLN A 25 16.93 7.24 -25.15
N LYS A 26 15.92 8.10 -25.30
CA LYS A 26 15.08 8.58 -24.20
C LYS A 26 14.29 7.43 -23.58
N THR A 27 13.67 6.56 -24.38
CA THR A 27 12.93 5.40 -23.84
C THR A 27 13.84 4.47 -23.03
N LEU A 28 15.05 4.15 -23.54
CA LEU A 28 15.99 3.31 -22.80
C LEU A 28 16.50 3.97 -21.51
N ASN A 29 16.72 5.28 -21.52
CA ASN A 29 17.12 6.00 -20.31
C ASN A 29 16.00 6.01 -19.25
N SER A 30 14.75 6.25 -19.66
CA SER A 30 13.59 6.13 -18.77
C SER A 30 13.44 4.71 -18.21
N MET A 31 13.66 3.67 -19.03
CA MET A 31 13.63 2.27 -18.58
C MET A 31 14.74 1.97 -17.56
N LYS A 32 15.97 2.48 -17.77
CA LYS A 32 17.06 2.34 -16.80
C LYS A 32 16.74 3.03 -15.47
N MET A 33 16.18 4.24 -15.52
CA MET A 33 15.77 4.98 -14.33
C MET A 33 14.67 4.22 -13.57
N ALA A 34 13.62 3.76 -14.28
CA ALA A 34 12.55 2.96 -13.69
C ALA A 34 13.08 1.67 -13.04
N ARG A 35 14.02 0.97 -13.70
CA ARG A 35 14.64 -0.24 -13.15
C ARG A 35 15.48 0.06 -11.90
N GLY A 36 16.19 1.18 -11.87
CA GLY A 36 16.94 1.65 -10.70
C GLY A 36 16.02 1.92 -9.50
N MET A 37 14.93 2.67 -9.73
CA MET A 37 13.91 2.95 -8.71
C MET A 37 13.26 1.66 -8.20
N MET A 38 12.87 0.76 -9.12
CA MET A 38 12.24 -0.51 -8.79
C MET A 38 13.15 -1.40 -7.93
N LYS A 39 14.47 -1.44 -8.20
CA LYS A 39 15.42 -2.22 -7.39
C LYS A 39 15.43 -1.77 -5.91
N ASN A 40 15.44 -0.47 -5.68
CA ASN A 40 15.43 0.08 -4.32
C ASN A 40 14.08 -0.20 -3.63
N MET A 41 12.98 -0.05 -4.36
CA MET A 41 11.63 -0.27 -3.84
C MET A 41 11.38 -1.74 -3.50
N VAL A 42 11.82 -2.69 -4.34
CA VAL A 42 11.65 -4.14 -4.11
C VAL A 42 12.34 -4.59 -2.81
N GLY A 43 13.55 -4.09 -2.52
CA GLY A 43 14.23 -4.40 -1.26
C GLY A 43 13.42 -3.96 -0.04
N GLN A 44 12.87 -2.74 -0.09
CA GLN A 44 12.00 -2.21 0.96
C GLN A 44 10.69 -3.00 1.08
N ILE A 45 10.06 -3.34 -0.05
CA ILE A 45 8.84 -4.17 -0.09
C ILE A 45 9.08 -5.51 0.61
N ILE A 46 10.13 -6.23 0.22
CA ILE A 46 10.44 -7.54 0.78
C ILE A 46 10.70 -7.43 2.29
N GLY A 47 11.46 -6.43 2.73
CA GLY A 47 11.72 -6.20 4.15
C GLY A 47 10.45 -5.96 4.96
N ILE A 48 9.55 -5.12 4.47
CA ILE A 48 8.30 -4.81 5.17
C ILE A 48 7.34 -6.01 5.13
N LEU A 49 7.19 -6.70 4.00
CA LEU A 49 6.37 -7.91 3.91
C LEU A 49 6.89 -9.02 4.82
N PHE A 50 8.21 -9.18 4.94
CA PHE A 50 8.80 -10.14 5.86
C PHE A 50 8.50 -9.79 7.32
N LEU A 51 8.66 -8.52 7.72
CA LEU A 51 8.33 -8.06 9.07
C LEU A 51 6.84 -8.24 9.38
N ILE A 52 5.96 -7.89 8.43
CA ILE A 52 4.52 -8.10 8.55
C ILE A 52 4.21 -9.58 8.71
N GLY A 53 4.77 -10.45 7.86
CA GLY A 53 4.58 -11.89 7.96
C GLY A 53 5.04 -12.45 9.32
N LEU A 54 6.15 -11.92 9.85
CA LEU A 54 6.65 -12.28 11.18
C LEU A 54 5.71 -11.80 12.28
N ILE A 55 5.20 -10.56 12.22
CA ILE A 55 4.21 -10.03 13.16
C ILE A 55 2.92 -10.86 13.10
N LEU A 56 2.41 -11.18 11.91
CA LEU A 56 1.21 -12.00 11.72
C LEU A 56 1.39 -13.44 12.20
N THR A 57 2.63 -13.93 12.32
CA THR A 57 2.90 -15.24 12.95
C THR A 57 2.62 -15.20 14.46
N PHE A 58 2.92 -14.08 15.12
CA PHE A 58 2.65 -13.89 16.56
C PHE A 58 1.24 -13.35 16.83
N LEU A 59 0.66 -12.62 15.88
CA LEU A 59 -0.68 -12.07 15.90
C LEU A 59 -1.46 -12.55 14.66
N PRO A 60 -1.92 -13.81 14.65
CA PRO A 60 -2.64 -14.35 13.51
C PRO A 60 -3.88 -13.50 13.20
N PRO A 61 -4.23 -13.35 11.91
CA PRO A 61 -5.41 -12.59 11.52
C PRO A 61 -6.71 -13.05 12.22
N GLU A 62 -6.79 -14.32 12.61
CA GLU A 62 -7.88 -14.92 13.38
C GLU A 62 -7.96 -14.34 14.80
N THR A 63 -6.81 -14.16 15.46
CA THR A 63 -6.71 -13.53 16.78
C THR A 63 -7.09 -12.04 16.68
N ILE A 64 -6.62 -11.35 15.64
CA ILE A 64 -7.01 -9.96 15.37
C ILE A 64 -8.52 -9.88 15.15
N ARG A 65 -9.09 -10.82 14.39
CA ARG A 65 -10.54 -10.91 14.18
C ARG A 65 -11.29 -11.16 15.47
N GLU A 66 -10.87 -12.08 16.34
CA GLU A 66 -11.56 -12.32 17.61
C GLU A 66 -11.55 -11.09 18.52
N ILE A 67 -10.42 -10.36 18.56
CA ILE A 67 -10.30 -9.11 19.33
C ILE A 67 -11.19 -8.02 18.72
N ALA A 68 -11.20 -7.89 17.40
CA ALA A 68 -11.99 -6.91 16.68
C ALA A 68 -13.50 -7.23 16.69
N ALA A 69 -13.89 -8.50 16.70
CA ALA A 69 -15.29 -8.95 16.70
C ALA A 69 -15.95 -8.85 18.09
N LYS A 70 -15.16 -8.94 19.17
CA LYS A 70 -15.64 -8.71 20.55
C LYS A 70 -15.82 -7.23 20.89
N SER A 71 -15.29 -6.32 20.06
CA SER A 71 -15.37 -4.88 20.26
C SER A 71 -16.42 -4.23 19.35
N ASN A 72 -16.99 -3.10 19.79
CA ASN A 72 -17.89 -2.32 18.95
C ASN A 72 -17.10 -1.77 17.75
N THR A 73 -17.62 -1.95 16.54
CA THR A 73 -17.01 -1.49 15.27
C THR A 73 -16.55 -0.04 15.33
N LEU A 74 -17.26 0.83 16.05
CA LEU A 74 -16.90 2.24 16.20
C LEU A 74 -15.60 2.42 17.01
N ILE A 75 -15.43 1.67 18.10
CA ILE A 75 -14.21 1.69 18.92
C ILE A 75 -13.05 1.08 18.13
N SER A 76 -13.27 -0.04 17.46
CA SER A 76 -12.24 -0.70 16.65
C SER A 76 -11.78 0.21 15.49
N THR A 77 -12.69 0.97 14.89
CA THR A 77 -12.38 1.96 13.84
C THR A 77 -11.47 3.05 14.40
N ILE A 78 -11.82 3.67 15.53
CA ILE A 78 -11.01 4.74 16.14
C ILE A 78 -9.61 4.23 16.52
N VAL A 79 -9.53 3.06 17.16
CA VAL A 79 -8.25 2.46 17.54
C VAL A 79 -7.41 2.14 16.30
N SER A 80 -8.02 1.55 15.26
CA SER A 80 -7.31 1.23 14.02
C SER A 80 -6.81 2.49 13.31
N ALA A 81 -7.61 3.56 13.27
CA ALA A 81 -7.22 4.84 12.70
C ALA A 81 -6.01 5.44 13.44
N PHE A 82 -6.01 5.36 14.78
CA PHE A 82 -4.90 5.83 15.61
C PHE A 82 -3.62 5.00 15.43
N VAL A 83 -3.74 3.68 15.31
CA VAL A 83 -2.59 2.80 15.04
C VAL A 83 -2.01 3.10 13.64
N GLY A 84 -2.88 3.29 12.64
CA GLY A 84 -2.45 3.66 11.30
C GLY A 84 -1.74 5.02 11.28
N SER A 85 -2.21 6.01 12.04
CA SER A 85 -1.56 7.34 12.04
C SER A 85 -0.16 7.35 12.67
N ILE A 86 0.16 6.39 13.53
CA ILE A 86 1.51 6.24 14.07
C ILE A 86 2.44 5.57 13.05
N THR A 87 1.90 4.72 12.18
CA THR A 87 2.67 3.83 11.31
C THR A 87 2.56 4.27 9.85
N LEU A 88 3.54 5.03 9.35
CA LEU A 88 3.56 5.45 7.95
C LEU A 88 4.23 4.38 7.07
N ILE A 89 3.43 3.72 6.22
CA ILE A 89 3.91 2.69 5.30
C ILE A 89 3.49 3.04 3.86
N PRO A 90 4.35 2.85 2.86
CA PRO A 90 3.98 3.07 1.46
C PRO A 90 2.75 2.26 1.04
N ALA A 91 1.90 2.88 0.22
CA ALA A 91 0.61 2.30 -0.18
C ALA A 91 0.73 0.90 -0.81
N PHE A 92 1.76 0.66 -1.64
CA PHE A 92 1.98 -0.63 -2.29
C PHE A 92 2.22 -1.81 -1.32
N VAL A 93 2.62 -1.55 -0.07
CA VAL A 93 2.71 -2.56 0.99
C VAL A 93 1.45 -2.59 1.86
N ALA A 94 0.87 -1.42 2.10
CA ALA A 94 -0.35 -1.28 2.88
C ALA A 94 -1.54 -2.06 2.26
N PHE A 95 -1.70 -2.02 0.94
CA PHE A 95 -2.83 -2.69 0.27
C PHE A 95 -2.84 -4.22 0.49
N PRO A 96 -1.74 -4.98 0.25
CA PRO A 96 -1.71 -6.41 0.58
C PRO A 96 -1.96 -6.74 2.05
N LEU A 97 -1.42 -5.92 2.97
CA LEU A 97 -1.63 -6.08 4.41
C LEU A 97 -3.12 -5.95 4.75
N VAL A 98 -3.74 -4.87 4.32
CA VAL A 98 -5.16 -4.61 4.59
C VAL A 98 -6.06 -5.62 3.89
N GLY A 99 -5.69 -6.08 2.69
CA GLY A 99 -6.35 -7.19 2.01
C GLY A 99 -6.37 -8.46 2.88
N SER A 100 -5.22 -8.83 3.45
CA SER A 100 -5.12 -10.00 4.35
C SER A 100 -5.98 -9.85 5.61
N LEU A 101 -6.11 -8.63 6.14
CA LEU A 101 -6.99 -8.32 7.27
C LEU A 101 -8.48 -8.44 6.92
N VAL A 102 -8.87 -7.98 5.72
CA VAL A 102 -10.25 -8.12 5.22
C VAL A 102 -10.57 -9.60 4.98
N ASP A 103 -9.66 -10.35 4.36
CA ASP A 103 -9.83 -11.80 4.12
C ASP A 103 -9.95 -12.59 5.43
N ALA A 104 -9.29 -12.13 6.48
CA ALA A 104 -9.42 -12.68 7.83
C ALA A 104 -10.77 -12.38 8.49
N GLY A 105 -11.61 -11.53 7.90
CA GLY A 105 -12.95 -11.19 8.38
C GLY A 105 -13.00 -9.96 9.28
N ILE A 106 -12.00 -9.07 9.23
CA ILE A 106 -12.11 -7.75 9.85
C ILE A 106 -13.14 -6.90 9.09
N SER A 107 -13.91 -6.09 9.82
CA SER A 107 -14.86 -5.16 9.21
C SER A 107 -14.17 -4.27 8.18
N ILE A 108 -14.77 -4.16 6.99
CA ILE A 108 -14.26 -3.31 5.91
C ILE A 108 -14.06 -1.87 6.36
N VAL A 109 -14.93 -1.37 7.26
CA VAL A 109 -14.83 -0.01 7.80
C VAL A 109 -13.56 0.17 8.62
N VAL A 110 -13.23 -0.81 9.48
CA VAL A 110 -12.02 -0.81 10.31
C VAL A 110 -10.76 -0.96 9.45
N ALA A 111 -10.81 -1.85 8.46
CA ALA A 111 -9.72 -2.08 7.53
C ALA A 111 -9.41 -0.83 6.68
N VAL A 112 -10.44 -0.16 6.16
CA VAL A 112 -10.29 1.05 5.36
C VAL A 112 -9.88 2.25 6.22
N SER A 113 -10.38 2.37 7.46
CA SER A 113 -9.91 3.44 8.36
C SER A 113 -8.43 3.29 8.70
N PHE A 114 -7.99 2.05 8.95
CA PHE A 114 -6.57 1.75 9.14
C PHE A 114 -5.77 2.09 7.88
N LEU A 115 -6.17 1.60 6.70
CA LEU A 115 -5.48 1.88 5.43
C LEU A 115 -5.32 3.37 5.16
N THR A 116 -6.39 4.13 5.41
CA THR A 116 -6.42 5.57 5.13
C THR A 116 -5.45 6.31 6.03
N THR A 117 -5.48 6.08 7.35
CA THR A 117 -4.55 6.78 8.24
C THR A 117 -3.11 6.28 8.09
N LEU A 118 -2.91 4.98 7.83
CA LEU A 118 -1.60 4.38 7.54
C LEU A 118 -0.89 5.02 6.33
N THR A 119 -1.64 5.54 5.35
CA THR A 119 -1.09 6.06 4.10
C THR A 119 -1.23 7.57 3.91
N MET A 120 -2.20 8.22 4.56
CA MET A 120 -2.55 9.63 4.29
C MET A 120 -2.36 10.58 5.48
N VAL A 121 -2.38 10.10 6.73
CA VAL A 121 -2.33 10.98 7.91
C VAL A 121 -1.39 10.39 8.93
N GLY A 122 -0.20 10.99 9.07
CA GLY A 122 0.84 10.48 9.94
C GLY A 122 1.22 11.42 11.06
N PHE A 123 1.31 10.92 12.29
CA PHE A 123 1.96 11.64 13.38
C PHE A 123 3.44 11.94 13.06
N VAL A 124 4.07 11.07 12.25
CA VAL A 124 5.45 11.25 11.76
C VAL A 124 5.52 12.35 10.69
N THR A 125 4.46 12.57 9.89
CA THR A 125 4.41 13.66 8.89
C THR A 125 3.94 14.98 9.49
N PHE A 126 3.34 14.97 10.68
CA PHE A 126 2.84 16.18 11.34
C PHE A 126 3.86 17.34 11.44
N PRO A 127 5.15 17.14 11.77
CA PRO A 127 6.12 18.25 11.80
C PRO A 127 6.31 18.92 10.43
N LEU A 128 6.34 18.10 9.37
CA LEU A 128 6.46 18.56 7.99
C LEU A 128 5.17 19.27 7.54
N GLU A 129 4.01 18.70 7.85
CA GLU A 129 2.70 19.28 7.55
C GLU A 129 2.53 20.63 8.26
N ARG A 130 2.99 20.76 9.50
CA ARG A 130 2.94 22.01 10.26
C ARG A 130 3.82 23.10 9.65
N GLU A 131 4.99 22.73 9.12
CA GLU A 131 5.90 23.69 8.49
C GLU A 131 5.34 24.23 7.17
N GLU A 132 4.70 23.37 6.36
CA GLU A 132 4.18 23.72 5.04
C GLU A 132 2.75 24.28 5.06
N PHE A 133 1.90 23.82 5.99
CA PHE A 133 0.46 24.14 6.02
C PHE A 133 0.00 24.94 7.25
N GLY A 134 0.86 25.17 8.26
CA GLY A 134 0.57 25.99 9.45
C GLY A 134 0.05 25.21 10.65
#